data_AF-A0A1F5SU05-F1
#
_entry.id   AF-A0A1F5SU05-F1
#
_cell.length_a   1.000
_cell.length_b   1.000
_cell.length_c   1.000
_cell.angle_alpha   90.00
_cell.angle_beta   90.00
_cell.angle_gamma   90.00
#
_symmetry.space_group_name_H-M   'P 1'
#
loop_
_entity.id
_entity.type
_entity.pdbx_description
1 polymer ?
#
loop_
_entity_poly.entity_id
_entity_poly.type
_entity_poly.pdbx_seq_one_letter_code
_entity_poly.pdbx_strand_id
1 'polypeptide(L)'
;MPKNLPQIKLLVLLTVMIIAAALIIMTVKNNQITADGPLKEKMAAVYRSAGCGCCANYIAYLKRAGVRVEEKLTEDMAAVRKKFSVSDELSSCHTTQIENYTIEGHIPIEAIEKLLAEKPNLAGIALPLMPAGSPGMPGRKVETFNISGFTAAGSSSPYLSL
;
A
#
# COMPACT_ATOMS: atom_id res chain seq x y z
N MET A 1 -29.87 -9.91 -64.01
CA MET A 1 -29.08 -10.66 -62.98
C MET A 1 -27.99 -9.75 -62.45
N PRO A 2 -27.94 -9.44 -61.13
CA PRO A 2 -26.99 -8.46 -60.61
C PRO A 2 -25.57 -9.05 -60.52
N LYS A 3 -24.61 -8.44 -61.25
CA LYS A 3 -23.19 -8.84 -61.34
C LYS A 3 -22.36 -8.51 -60.07
N ASN A 4 -22.98 -7.94 -59.03
CA ASN A 4 -22.27 -7.38 -57.87
C ASN A 4 -22.24 -8.32 -56.65
N LEU A 5 -22.80 -9.53 -56.79
CA LEU A 5 -22.86 -10.53 -55.71
C LEU A 5 -21.49 -10.86 -55.05
N PRO A 6 -20.35 -10.93 -55.76
CA PRO A 6 -19.05 -11.15 -55.11
C PRO A 6 -18.54 -9.92 -54.35
N GLN A 7 -18.80 -8.71 -54.83
CA GLN A 7 -18.41 -7.47 -54.15
C GLN A 7 -19.22 -7.24 -52.87
N ILE A 8 -20.53 -7.55 -52.89
CA ILE A 8 -21.40 -7.47 -51.72
C ILE A 8 -20.95 -8.49 -50.65
N LYS A 9 -20.61 -9.72 -51.06
CA LYS A 9 -20.07 -10.74 -50.13
C LYS A 9 -18.76 -10.31 -49.48
N LEU A 10 -17.84 -9.71 -50.25
CA LEU A 10 -16.57 -9.23 -49.74
C LEU A 10 -16.74 -8.07 -48.74
N LEU A 11 -17.65 -7.13 -49.03
CA LEU A 11 -17.95 -5.99 -48.15
C LEU A 11 -18.58 -6.46 -46.83
N VAL A 12 -19.50 -7.43 -46.88
CA VAL A 12 -20.12 -8.03 -45.69
C VAL A 12 -19.09 -8.81 -44.85
N LEU A 13 -18.15 -9.51 -45.48
CA LEU A 13 -17.09 -10.22 -44.75
C LEU A 13 -16.16 -9.25 -44.02
N LEU A 14 -15.78 -8.15 -44.68
CA LEU A 14 -14.93 -7.10 -44.11
C LEU A 14 -15.61 -6.40 -42.92
N THR A 15 -16.90 -6.06 -43.02
CA THR A 15 -17.63 -5.42 -41.92
C THR A 15 -17.79 -6.35 -40.72
N VAL A 16 -18.07 -7.64 -40.93
CA VAL A 16 -18.13 -8.65 -39.85
C VAL A 16 -16.77 -8.78 -39.15
N MET A 17 -15.67 -8.80 -39.89
CA MET A 17 -14.32 -8.88 -39.32
C MET A 17 -13.97 -7.64 -38.49
N ILE A 18 -14.36 -6.43 -38.94
CA ILE A 18 -14.14 -5.19 -38.20
C ILE A 18 -14.95 -5.16 -36.90
N ILE A 19 -16.21 -5.60 -36.93
CA ILE A 19 -17.07 -5.68 -35.75
C ILE A 19 -16.51 -6.70 -34.75
N ALA A 20 -16.05 -7.86 -35.22
CA ALA A 20 -15.43 -8.88 -34.38
C ALA A 20 -14.14 -8.35 -33.72
N ALA A 21 -13.29 -7.65 -34.47
CA ALA A 21 -12.08 -7.03 -33.92
C ALA A 21 -12.42 -5.94 -32.88
N ALA A 22 -13.43 -5.11 -33.11
CA ALA A 22 -13.88 -4.09 -32.16
C ALA A 22 -14.43 -4.71 -30.85
N LEU A 23 -15.18 -5.81 -30.94
CA LEU A 23 -15.69 -6.55 -29.78
C LEU A 23 -14.56 -7.20 -28.96
N ILE A 24 -13.53 -7.71 -29.63
CA ILE A 24 -12.32 -8.27 -28.97
C ILE A 24 -11.55 -7.15 -28.24
N ILE A 25 -11.42 -5.97 -28.85
CA ILE A 25 -10.75 -4.81 -28.22
C ILE A 25 -11.53 -4.32 -26.98
N MET A 26 -12.87 -4.32 -27.04
CA MET A 26 -13.71 -3.94 -25.89
C MET A 26 -13.62 -4.95 -24.72
N THR A 27 -13.52 -6.25 -25.00
CA THR A 27 -13.35 -7.28 -23.96
C THR A 27 -11.97 -7.23 -23.30
N VAL A 28 -10.89 -6.94 -24.05
CA VAL A 28 -9.53 -6.82 -23.50
C VAL A 28 -9.37 -5.58 -22.61
N LYS A 29 -10.00 -4.44 -22.95
CA LYS A 29 -9.96 -3.23 -22.09
C LYS A 29 -10.65 -3.42 -20.74
N ASN A 30 -11.67 -4.27 -20.67
CA ASN A 30 -12.43 -4.51 -19.44
C ASN A 30 -11.76 -5.52 -18.48
N ASN A 31 -10.71 -6.22 -18.95
CA ASN A 31 -9.98 -7.22 -18.17
C ASN A 31 -8.67 -6.69 -17.57
N GLN A 32 -8.46 -5.37 -17.58
CA GLN A 32 -7.53 -4.76 -16.63
C GLN A 32 -8.21 -4.68 -15.27
N ILE A 33 -8.38 -5.87 -14.67
CA ILE A 33 -8.58 -6.04 -13.24
C ILE A 33 -7.40 -5.32 -12.59
N THR A 34 -7.65 -4.16 -12.01
CA THR A 34 -6.65 -3.46 -11.21
C THR A 34 -6.25 -4.39 -10.06
N ALA A 35 -5.12 -5.07 -10.21
CA ALA A 35 -4.42 -5.74 -9.12
C ALA A 35 -3.77 -4.70 -8.19
N ASP A 36 -4.49 -3.62 -7.93
CA ASP A 36 -4.03 -2.46 -7.20
C ASP A 36 -4.66 -2.58 -5.81
N GLY A 37 -3.87 -3.08 -4.85
CA GLY A 37 -4.29 -3.15 -3.46
C GLY A 37 -4.69 -1.77 -2.92
N PRO A 38 -5.44 -1.71 -1.80
CA PRO A 38 -6.02 -0.46 -1.28
C PRO A 38 -4.98 0.62 -0.95
N LEU A 39 -3.71 0.25 -0.88
CA LEU A 39 -2.58 1.12 -0.58
C LEU A 39 -1.99 1.85 -1.80
N LYS A 40 -2.21 1.36 -3.04
CA LYS A 40 -1.59 1.95 -4.23
C LYS A 40 -2.08 3.38 -4.48
N GLU A 41 -1.16 4.25 -4.91
CA GLU A 41 -1.35 5.69 -5.16
C GLU A 41 -1.81 6.52 -3.95
N LYS A 42 -1.96 5.91 -2.76
CA LYS A 42 -2.22 6.63 -1.51
C LYS A 42 -1.04 7.52 -1.16
N MET A 43 -1.34 8.66 -0.55
CA MET A 43 -0.33 9.54 0.03
C MET A 43 0.02 9.08 1.45
N ALA A 44 1.31 8.93 1.72
CA ALA A 44 1.86 8.61 3.02
C ALA A 44 2.83 9.70 3.47
N ALA A 45 2.62 10.28 4.64
CA ALA A 45 3.60 11.18 5.25
C ALA A 45 4.47 10.41 6.25
N VAL A 46 5.75 10.24 5.96
CA VAL A 46 6.68 9.46 6.77
C VAL A 46 7.59 10.39 7.56
N TYR A 47 7.42 10.42 8.88
CA TYR A 47 8.24 11.18 9.81
C TYR A 47 9.42 10.35 10.29
N ARG A 48 10.65 10.86 10.12
CA ARG A 48 11.88 10.18 10.58
C ARG A 48 12.99 11.17 10.92
N SER A 49 14.02 10.72 11.63
CA SER A 49 15.29 11.44 11.73
C SER A 49 16.14 11.27 10.47
N ALA A 50 16.90 12.31 10.08
CA ALA A 50 17.69 12.30 8.85
C ALA A 50 18.73 11.15 8.80
N GLY A 51 19.32 10.81 9.95
CA GLY A 51 20.34 9.76 10.07
C GLY A 51 19.84 8.31 10.06
N CYS A 52 18.52 8.06 10.08
CA CYS A 52 17.99 6.70 10.15
C CYS A 52 17.97 5.97 8.79
N GLY A 53 19.03 5.21 8.47
CA GLY A 53 19.15 4.51 7.18
C GLY A 53 18.05 3.46 6.91
N CYS A 54 17.63 2.68 7.92
CA CYS A 54 16.55 1.70 7.74
C CYS A 54 15.21 2.37 7.43
N CYS A 55 14.93 3.54 8.02
CA CYS A 55 13.74 4.33 7.73
C CYS A 55 13.70 4.78 6.26
N ALA A 56 14.84 5.17 5.68
CA ALA A 56 14.94 5.50 4.26
C ALA A 56 14.67 4.28 3.36
N ASN A 57 15.16 3.10 3.76
CA ASN A 57 14.84 1.84 3.06
C ASN A 57 13.35 1.49 3.15
N TYR A 58 12.70 1.78 4.28
CA TYR A 58 11.26 1.60 4.44
C TYR A 58 10.45 2.53 3.51
N ILE A 59 10.87 3.80 3.37
CA ILE A 59 10.27 4.71 2.38
C ILE A 59 10.41 4.14 0.96
N ALA A 60 11.58 3.62 0.59
CA ALA A 60 11.78 2.99 -0.72
C ALA A 60 10.90 1.75 -0.90
N TYR A 61 10.68 0.97 0.16
CA TYR A 61 9.76 -0.16 0.18
C TYR A 61 8.30 0.26 -0.07
N LEU A 62 7.80 1.31 0.62
CA LEU A 62 6.47 1.87 0.36
C LEU A 62 6.33 2.36 -1.09
N LYS A 63 7.33 3.08 -1.61
CA LYS A 63 7.33 3.57 -3.00
C LYS A 63 7.26 2.43 -4.02
N ARG A 64 7.96 1.30 -3.79
CA ARG A 64 7.87 0.11 -4.66
C ARG A 64 6.48 -0.52 -4.68
N ALA A 65 5.70 -0.33 -3.62
CA ALA A 65 4.30 -0.73 -3.55
C ALA A 65 3.34 0.25 -4.24
N GLY A 66 3.86 1.31 -4.85
CA GLY A 66 3.05 2.35 -5.49
C GLY A 66 2.51 3.41 -4.53
N VAL A 67 3.01 3.48 -3.29
CA VAL A 67 2.65 4.55 -2.35
C VAL A 67 3.37 5.84 -2.72
N ARG A 68 2.65 6.96 -2.74
CA ARG A 68 3.24 8.29 -2.85
C ARG A 68 3.71 8.73 -1.47
N VAL A 69 5.01 8.92 -1.30
CA VAL A 69 5.58 9.23 0.02
C VAL A 69 6.07 10.67 0.08
N GLU A 70 5.55 11.42 1.05
CA GLU A 70 6.08 12.69 1.54
C GLU A 70 7.01 12.40 2.73
N GLU A 71 8.30 12.65 2.60
CA GLU A 71 9.26 12.48 3.69
C GLU A 71 9.29 13.73 4.58
N LYS A 72 9.15 13.56 5.89
CA LYS A 72 9.16 14.63 6.90
C LYS A 72 10.30 14.39 7.89
N LEU A 73 11.40 15.11 7.67
CA LEU A 73 12.54 15.04 8.57
C LEU A 73 12.25 15.80 9.87
N THR A 74 12.63 15.20 11.00
CA THR A 74 12.51 15.79 12.33
C THR A 74 13.66 15.34 13.22
N GLU A 75 14.10 16.22 14.12
CA GLU A 75 15.05 15.88 15.16
C GLU A 75 14.36 15.37 16.44
N ASP A 76 13.04 15.56 16.56
CA ASP A 76 12.24 15.13 17.71
C ASP A 76 11.16 14.14 17.30
N MET A 77 11.54 12.86 17.25
CA MET A 77 10.60 11.78 17.00
C MET A 77 9.68 11.49 18.20
N ALA A 78 10.07 11.86 19.42
CA ALA A 78 9.22 11.67 20.60
C ALA A 78 7.98 12.57 20.53
N ALA A 79 8.16 13.83 20.12
CA ALA A 79 7.05 14.75 19.86
C ALA A 79 6.12 14.23 18.75
N VAL A 80 6.67 13.65 17.69
CA VAL A 80 5.87 13.04 16.60
C VAL A 80 5.03 11.86 17.12
N ARG A 81 5.63 10.92 17.85
CA ARG A 81 4.91 9.77 18.41
C ARG A 81 3.78 10.20 19.34
N LYS A 82 4.09 11.15 20.24
CA LYS A 82 3.08 11.74 21.14
C LYS A 82 1.94 12.41 20.37
N LYS A 83 2.25 13.15 19.30
CA LYS A 83 1.24 13.79 18.44
C LYS A 83 0.28 12.76 17.81
N PHE A 84 0.76 11.56 17.52
CA PHE A 84 -0.01 10.49 16.88
C PHE A 84 -0.44 9.37 17.84
N SER A 85 -0.46 9.66 19.16
CA SER A 85 -0.90 8.75 20.22
C SER A 85 -0.16 7.41 20.25
N VAL A 86 1.10 7.39 19.80
CA VAL A 86 1.99 6.22 19.94
C VAL A 86 2.59 6.24 21.34
N SER A 87 2.34 5.20 22.13
CA SER A 87 2.94 5.03 23.46
C SER A 87 4.39 4.59 23.37
N ASP A 88 5.12 4.73 24.48
CA ASP A 88 6.53 4.34 24.54
C ASP A 88 6.71 2.84 24.27
N GLU A 89 5.80 1.98 24.74
CA GLU A 89 5.89 0.52 24.47
C GLU A 89 5.64 0.14 23.00
N LEU A 90 4.98 1.01 22.23
CA LEU A 90 4.70 0.79 20.81
C LEU A 90 5.73 1.45 19.88
N SER A 91 6.67 2.21 20.45
CA SER A 91 7.55 3.08 19.68
C SER A 91 8.51 2.31 18.78
N SER A 92 8.71 2.84 17.57
CA SER A 92 9.73 2.41 16.61
C SER A 92 10.58 3.61 16.18
N CYS A 93 11.31 3.52 15.08
CA CYS A 93 12.22 4.57 14.60
C CYS A 93 11.53 5.67 13.77
N HIS A 94 10.37 5.39 13.18
CA HIS A 94 9.64 6.32 12.31
C HIS A 94 8.12 6.10 12.42
N THR A 95 7.37 7.14 12.06
CA THR A 95 5.89 7.13 12.09
C THR A 95 5.37 7.51 10.71
N THR A 96 4.44 6.74 10.16
CA THR A 96 3.83 7.01 8.86
C THR A 96 2.35 7.32 9.03
N GLN A 97 1.88 8.46 8.50
CA GLN A 97 0.44 8.73 8.38
C GLN A 97 -0.05 8.34 7.00
N ILE A 98 -1.09 7.50 6.93
CA ILE A 98 -1.81 7.15 5.70
C ILE A 98 -3.30 7.27 5.98
N GLU A 99 -3.99 8.11 5.21
CA GLU A 99 -5.38 8.48 5.49
C GLU A 99 -5.57 8.93 6.95
N ASN A 100 -6.42 8.26 7.72
CA ASN A 100 -6.70 8.50 9.12
C ASN A 100 -5.90 7.58 10.08
N TYR A 101 -4.98 6.76 9.56
CA TYR A 101 -4.24 5.79 10.34
C TYR A 101 -2.78 6.17 10.55
N THR A 102 -2.30 5.91 11.76
CA THR A 102 -0.89 5.93 12.14
C THR A 102 -0.29 4.53 11.94
N ILE A 103 0.82 4.45 11.23
CA ILE A 103 1.60 3.22 11.02
C ILE A 103 2.97 3.44 11.67
N GLU A 104 3.19 2.82 12.83
CA GLU A 104 4.43 2.97 13.60
C GLU A 104 5.41 1.83 13.28
N GLY A 105 6.58 2.20 12.78
CA GLY A 105 7.67 1.27 12.51
C GLY A 105 7.59 0.52 11.19
N HIS A 106 8.42 -0.52 11.10
CA HIS A 106 8.71 -1.30 9.90
C HIS A 106 7.59 -2.29 9.55
N ILE A 107 6.38 -1.79 9.30
CA ILE A 107 5.18 -2.58 9.09
C ILE A 107 5.14 -3.19 7.66
N PRO A 108 4.89 -4.50 7.49
CA PRO A 108 4.65 -5.12 6.19
C PRO A 108 3.42 -4.55 5.45
N ILE A 109 3.44 -4.53 4.11
CA ILE A 109 2.39 -3.90 3.29
C ILE A 109 1.06 -4.61 3.52
N GLU A 110 1.11 -5.93 3.70
CA GLU A 110 -0.03 -6.80 3.96
C GLU A 110 -0.84 -6.34 5.17
N ALA A 111 -0.16 -5.84 6.22
CA ALA A 111 -0.81 -5.30 7.40
C ALA A 111 -1.46 -3.93 7.14
N ILE A 112 -0.80 -3.07 6.35
CA ILE A 112 -1.34 -1.75 5.97
C ILE A 112 -2.56 -1.93 5.06
N GLU A 113 -2.49 -2.84 4.09
CA GLU A 113 -3.59 -3.13 3.19
C GLU A 113 -4.79 -3.70 3.93
N LYS A 114 -4.58 -4.64 4.84
CA LYS A 114 -5.64 -5.16 5.72
C LYS A 114 -6.28 -4.02 6.55
N LEU A 115 -5.47 -3.12 7.12
CA LEU A 115 -5.98 -1.98 7.87
C LEU A 115 -6.85 -1.06 7.01
N LEU A 116 -6.40 -0.72 5.81
CA LEU A 116 -7.13 0.16 4.88
C LEU A 116 -8.38 -0.49 4.27
N ALA A 117 -8.39 -1.83 4.16
CA ALA A 117 -9.54 -2.58 3.70
C ALA A 117 -10.62 -2.70 4.78
N GLU A 118 -10.23 -3.03 6.01
CA GLU A 118 -11.17 -3.29 7.11
C GLU A 118 -11.64 -2.02 7.82
N LYS A 119 -10.81 -0.98 7.81
CA LYS A 119 -11.06 0.30 8.48
C LYS A 119 -11.57 0.15 9.92
N PRO A 120 -10.88 -0.59 10.79
CA PRO A 120 -11.30 -0.77 12.17
C PRO A 120 -11.26 0.57 12.93
N ASN A 121 -11.98 0.63 14.05
CA ASN A 121 -11.95 1.78 14.97
C ASN A 121 -10.65 1.83 15.79
N LEU A 122 -9.54 2.08 15.11
CA LEU A 122 -8.20 2.24 15.65
C LEU A 122 -7.64 3.58 15.20
N ALA A 123 -6.72 4.13 15.99
CA ALA A 123 -5.88 5.24 15.54
C ALA A 123 -4.73 4.75 14.66
N GLY A 124 -4.27 3.52 14.87
CA GLY A 124 -3.14 3.00 14.11
C GLY A 124 -2.74 1.57 14.44
N ILE A 125 -1.66 1.13 13.79
CA ILE A 125 -0.97 -0.13 14.06
C ILE A 125 0.52 0.11 14.26
N ALA A 126 1.17 -0.72 15.08
CA ALA A 126 2.57 -0.58 15.45
C ALA A 126 3.30 -1.92 15.41
N LEU A 127 4.53 -1.91 14.88
CA LEU A 127 5.51 -2.96 15.05
C LEU A 127 6.65 -2.36 15.90
N PRO A 128 6.63 -2.59 17.22
CA PRO A 128 7.55 -1.92 18.13
C PRO A 128 9.01 -2.28 17.85
N LEU A 129 9.92 -1.41 18.30
CA LEU A 129 11.37 -1.56 18.12
C LEU A 129 11.76 -1.58 16.64
N MET A 130 12.71 -2.41 16.25
CA MET A 130 13.18 -2.55 14.88
C MET A 130 13.57 -4.03 14.61
N PRO A 131 12.59 -4.94 14.45
CA PRO A 131 12.89 -6.36 14.27
C PRO A 131 13.66 -6.65 12.99
N ALA A 132 14.65 -7.54 13.05
CA ALA A 132 15.44 -7.93 11.89
C ALA A 132 14.58 -8.60 10.81
N GLY A 133 14.88 -8.30 9.54
CA GLY A 133 14.12 -8.79 8.38
C GLY A 133 12.74 -8.18 8.18
N SER A 134 12.32 -7.23 9.03
CA SER A 134 11.15 -6.40 8.73
C SER A 134 11.46 -5.45 7.55
N PRO A 135 10.47 -4.95 6.80
CA PRO A 135 10.71 -4.12 5.64
C PRO A 135 11.63 -2.92 5.92
N GLY A 136 12.73 -2.81 5.19
CA GLY A 136 13.72 -1.74 5.39
C GLY A 136 14.78 -2.02 6.47
N MET A 137 14.55 -3.01 7.35
CA MET A 137 15.56 -3.53 8.26
C MET A 137 16.44 -4.59 7.58
N PRO A 138 17.75 -4.65 7.89
CA PRO A 138 18.62 -5.71 7.40
C PRO A 138 18.33 -7.05 8.10
N GLY A 139 18.98 -8.09 7.62
CA GLY A 139 18.93 -9.43 8.21
C GLY A 139 17.76 -10.26 7.69
N ARG A 140 17.63 -11.46 8.25
CA ARG A 140 16.54 -12.39 7.94
C ARG A 140 15.52 -12.34 9.06
N LYS A 141 14.25 -12.50 8.70
CA LYS A 141 13.20 -12.72 9.67
C LYS A 141 13.45 -14.04 10.41
N VAL A 142 13.53 -13.95 11.74
CA VAL A 142 13.76 -15.10 12.63
C VAL A 142 12.60 -15.31 13.61
N GLU A 143 11.76 -14.31 13.78
CA GLU A 143 10.61 -14.32 14.68
C GLU A 143 9.36 -13.81 13.96
N THR A 144 8.20 -14.13 14.53
CA THR A 144 6.91 -13.60 14.10
C THR A 144 6.85 -12.10 14.36
N PHE A 145 6.39 -11.33 13.39
CA PHE A 145 6.13 -9.90 13.58
C PHE A 145 4.77 -9.75 14.25
N ASN A 146 4.78 -9.41 15.54
CA ASN A 146 3.58 -9.15 16.30
C ASN A 146 3.21 -7.67 16.17
N ILE A 147 2.15 -7.41 15.42
CA ILE A 147 1.64 -6.07 15.15
C ILE A 147 0.49 -5.79 16.10
N SER A 148 0.60 -4.68 16.84
CA SER A 148 -0.43 -4.22 17.76
C SER A 148 -1.28 -3.14 17.09
N GLY A 149 -2.60 -3.21 17.27
CA GLY A 149 -3.51 -2.12 16.97
C GLY A 149 -3.64 -1.22 18.20
N PHE A 150 -3.75 0.09 18.01
CA PHE A 150 -3.92 1.02 19.11
C PHE A 150 -4.95 2.11 18.83
N THR A 151 -5.55 2.62 19.92
CA THR A 151 -6.57 3.67 19.89
C THR A 151 -5.96 5.04 20.17
N ALA A 152 -6.70 6.11 19.91
CA ALA A 152 -6.24 7.48 20.20
C ALA A 152 -6.01 7.72 21.71
N ALA A 153 -6.62 6.91 22.57
CA ALA A 153 -6.43 6.91 24.02
C ALA A 153 -5.14 6.19 24.48
N GLY A 154 -4.39 5.60 23.55
CA GLY A 154 -3.12 4.90 23.83
C GLY A 154 -3.27 3.44 24.23
N SER A 155 -4.48 2.92 24.44
CA SER A 155 -4.70 1.48 24.67
C SER A 155 -4.41 0.68 23.40
N SER A 156 -3.78 -0.49 23.58
CA SER A 156 -3.35 -1.37 22.50
C SER A 156 -3.77 -2.82 22.69
N SER A 157 -3.91 -3.55 21.58
CA SER A 157 -4.21 -4.97 21.56
C SER A 157 -3.54 -5.66 20.37
N PRO A 158 -3.30 -6.98 20.39
CA PRO A 158 -2.83 -7.70 19.20
C PRO A 158 -3.76 -7.45 18.01
N TYR A 159 -3.18 -7.23 16.83
CA TYR A 159 -3.93 -6.98 15.59
C TYR A 159 -3.62 -8.03 14.52
N LEU A 160 -2.34 -8.29 14.27
CA LEU A 160 -1.90 -9.24 13.25
C LEU A 160 -0.54 -9.84 13.65
N SER A 161 -0.37 -11.12 13.36
CA SER A 161 0.93 -11.80 13.44
C SER A 161 1.31 -12.27 12.05
N LEU A 162 2.50 -11.89 11.60
CA LEU A 162 3.05 -12.28 10.30
C LEU A 162 4.30 -13.11 10.48
#